data_AF-A0A401Q427-F1
#
_entry.id   AF-A0A401Q427-F1
#
_cell.length_a   1.000
_cell.length_b   1.000
_cell.length_c   1.000
_cell.angle_alpha   90.00
_cell.angle_beta   90.00
_cell.angle_gamma   90.00
#
_symmetry.space_group_name_H-M   'P 1'
#
loop_
_entity.id
_entity.type
_entity.pdbx_description
1 polymer ?
#
loop_
_entity_poly.entity_id
_entity_poly.type
_entity_poly.pdbx_seq_one_letter_code
_entity_poly.pdbx_strand_id
1 'polypeptide(L)'
;MMEQKSNAVKSLTGGIAHLFKQNKVTHVQGHGKITGKNQVTTHCSDGSTQIINSKNILIATGSEVTPFPGIQIDEETIVSSTGALSLKQVPEKLVVIGAGVIGVELTDYRVP
;
A
#
# COMPACT_ATOMS: atom_id res chain seq x y z
N MET A 1 -5.33 20.00 -4.88
CA MET A 1 -5.55 18.61 -5.35
C MET A 1 -4.93 17.56 -4.43
N MET A 2 -3.63 17.64 -4.14
CA MET A 2 -2.93 16.66 -3.28
C MET A 2 -3.48 16.57 -1.85
N GLU A 3 -3.81 17.73 -1.25
CA GLU A 3 -4.45 17.76 0.06
C GLU A 3 -5.83 17.08 0.05
N GLN A 4 -6.65 17.34 -0.97
CA GLN A 4 -7.96 16.70 -1.13
C GLN A 4 -7.83 15.17 -1.29
N LYS A 5 -6.85 14.70 -2.07
CA LYS A 5 -6.50 13.26 -2.16
C LYS A 5 -6.19 12.70 -0.78
N SER A 6 -5.27 13.33 -0.05
CA SER A 6 -4.86 12.88 1.29
C SER A 6 -6.02 12.87 2.28
N ASN A 7 -6.93 13.85 2.22
CA ASN A 7 -8.12 13.90 3.06
C ASN A 7 -9.11 12.78 2.73
N ALA A 8 -9.33 12.48 1.45
CA ALA A 8 -10.16 11.35 1.03
C ALA A 8 -9.57 10.01 1.52
N VAL A 9 -8.27 9.80 1.34
CA VAL A 9 -7.55 8.60 1.83
C VAL A 9 -7.67 8.48 3.34
N LYS A 10 -7.45 9.57 4.09
CA LYS A 10 -7.57 9.59 5.55
C LYS A 10 -8.98 9.26 6.03
N SER A 11 -10.00 9.80 5.36
CA SER A 11 -11.40 9.54 5.70
C SER A 11 -11.75 8.06 5.50
N LEU A 12 -11.40 7.48 4.35
CA LEU A 12 -11.72 6.10 4.02
C LEU A 12 -10.95 5.10 4.88
N THR A 13 -9.66 5.32 5.11
CA THR A 13 -8.83 4.44 5.98
C THR A 13 -9.30 4.51 7.44
N GLY A 14 -9.69 5.69 7.93
CA GLY A 14 -10.34 5.85 9.23
C GLY A 14 -11.68 5.12 9.33
N GLY A 15 -12.47 5.13 8.25
CA GLY A 15 -13.71 4.37 8.14
C GLY A 15 -13.51 2.85 8.31
N ILE A 16 -12.46 2.28 7.72
CA ILE A 16 -12.12 0.86 7.92
C ILE A 16 -11.81 0.56 9.40
N ALA A 17 -11.03 1.42 10.05
CA ALA A 17 -10.72 1.26 11.47
C ALA A 17 -11.97 1.33 12.36
N HIS A 18 -12.95 2.18 12.00
CA HIS A 18 -14.24 2.23 12.66
C HIS A 18 -15.04 0.94 12.46
N LEU A 19 -15.11 0.45 11.22
CA LEU A 19 -15.82 -0.79 10.89
C LEU A 19 -15.24 -2.01 11.61
N PHE A 20 -13.91 -2.09 11.77
CA PHE A 20 -13.28 -3.16 12.57
C PHE A 20 -13.76 -3.14 14.01
N LYS A 21 -13.79 -1.97 14.65
CA LYS A 21 -14.29 -1.82 16.03
C LYS A 21 -15.77 -2.19 16.13
N GLN A 22 -16.61 -1.70 15.22
CA GLN A 22 -18.04 -1.97 15.19
C GLN A 22 -18.33 -3.48 15.04
N ASN A 23 -17.53 -4.17 14.23
CA ASN A 23 -17.66 -5.61 13.98
C ASN A 23 -16.82 -6.49 14.93
N LYS A 24 -16.25 -5.90 16.01
CA LYS A 24 -15.46 -6.62 17.02
C LYS A 24 -14.25 -7.37 16.44
N VAL A 25 -13.66 -6.84 15.37
CA VAL A 25 -12.44 -7.34 14.77
C VAL A 25 -11.24 -6.80 15.53
N THR A 26 -10.42 -7.69 16.08
CA THR A 26 -9.15 -7.31 16.70
C THR A 26 -8.13 -6.98 15.63
N HIS A 27 -7.65 -5.74 15.61
CA HIS A 27 -6.58 -5.31 14.72
C HIS A 27 -5.23 -5.46 15.40
N VAL A 28 -4.33 -6.24 14.79
CA VAL A 28 -2.95 -6.38 15.25
C VAL A 28 -2.04 -5.73 14.21
N GLN A 29 -1.28 -4.72 14.62
CA GLN A 29 -0.37 -3.99 13.74
C GLN A 29 1.02 -4.61 13.80
N GLY A 30 1.47 -5.13 12.65
CA GLY A 30 2.80 -5.71 12.52
C GLY A 30 2.91 -6.63 11.31
N HIS A 31 4.08 -7.24 11.15
CA HIS A 31 4.33 -8.22 10.10
C HIS A 31 3.99 -9.63 10.58
N GLY A 32 2.96 -10.23 10.00
CA GLY A 32 2.51 -11.59 10.35
C GLY A 32 3.28 -12.67 9.59
N LYS A 33 3.80 -13.66 10.32
CA LYS A 33 4.46 -14.85 9.79
C LYS A 33 3.72 -16.09 10.25
N ILE A 34 3.33 -16.96 9.31
CA ILE A 34 2.77 -18.27 9.66
C ILE A 34 3.91 -19.14 10.19
N THR A 35 3.85 -19.48 11.47
CA THR A 35 4.88 -20.24 12.20
C THR A 35 4.43 -21.66 12.56
N GLY A 36 3.16 -21.97 12.30
CA GLY A 36 2.62 -23.32 12.39
C GLY A 36 1.26 -23.43 11.69
N LYS A 37 0.71 -24.65 11.63
CA LYS A 37 -0.58 -24.92 10.96
C LYS A 37 -1.73 -24.00 11.43
N ASN A 38 -1.70 -23.63 12.71
CA ASN A 38 -2.76 -22.90 13.39
C ASN A 38 -2.20 -21.71 14.19
N GLN A 39 -1.04 -21.20 13.79
CA GLN A 39 -0.32 -20.18 14.52
C GLN A 39 0.28 -19.13 13.59
N VAL A 40 0.08 -17.87 13.94
CA VAL A 40 0.70 -16.71 13.32
C VAL A 40 1.47 -15.94 14.39
N THR A 41 2.73 -15.66 14.09
CA THR A 41 3.58 -14.78 14.90
C THR A 41 3.61 -13.41 14.23
N THR A 42 3.20 -12.38 14.95
CA THR A 42 3.24 -11.00 14.49
C THR A 42 4.42 -10.28 15.11
N HIS A 43 5.30 -9.74 14.28
CA HIS A 43 6.35 -8.81 14.69
C HIS A 43 5.79 -7.39 14.65
N CYS A 44 5.52 -6.83 15.82
CA CYS A 44 4.92 -5.52 15.98
C CYS A 44 5.94 -4.40 15.71
N SER A 45 5.44 -3.22 15.33
CA SER A 45 6.29 -2.06 15.02
C SER A 45 7.08 -1.52 16.21
N ASP A 46 6.65 -1.83 17.44
CA ASP A 46 7.34 -1.51 18.69
C ASP A 46 8.46 -2.51 19.05
N GLY A 47 8.74 -3.48 18.16
CA GLY A 47 9.72 -4.54 18.37
C GLY A 47 9.19 -5.71 19.20
N SER A 48 7.97 -5.64 19.72
CA SER A 48 7.34 -6.76 20.43
C SER A 48 6.93 -7.87 19.47
N THR A 49 6.70 -9.06 20.01
CA THR A 49 6.18 -10.21 19.26
C THR A 49 4.90 -10.70 19.89
N GLN A 50 3.86 -10.88 19.08
CA GLN A 50 2.58 -11.43 19.51
C GLN A 50 2.33 -12.77 18.81
N ILE A 51 1.96 -13.80 19.57
CA ILE A 51 1.59 -15.11 19.04
C ILE A 51 0.08 -15.24 19.05
N ILE A 52 -0.50 -15.54 17.89
CA ILE A 52 -1.93 -15.70 17.68
C ILE A 52 -2.19 -17.14 17.27
N ASN A 53 -2.97 -17.86 18.07
CA ASN A 53 -3.46 -19.19 17.73
C ASN A 53 -4.86 -19.07 17.11
N SER A 54 -5.07 -19.66 15.94
CA SER A 54 -6.34 -19.61 15.22
C SER A 54 -6.69 -20.96 14.60
N LYS A 55 -8.00 -21.23 14.42
CA LYS A 55 -8.45 -22.43 13.72
C LYS A 55 -8.19 -22.36 12.22
N ASN A 56 -8.30 -21.17 11.64
CA ASN A 56 -8.15 -20.90 10.22
C ASN A 56 -7.24 -19.69 10.01
N ILE A 57 -6.52 -19.68 8.89
CA ILE A 57 -5.68 -18.57 8.45
C ILE A 57 -6.10 -18.24 7.00
N LEU A 58 -6.46 -16.98 6.75
CA LEU A 58 -6.74 -16.46 5.42
C LEU A 58 -5.58 -15.55 4.99
N ILE A 59 -4.92 -15.89 3.88
CA ILE A 59 -3.80 -15.12 3.35
C ILE A 59 -4.34 -14.05 2.40
N ALA A 60 -4.04 -12.79 2.70
CA ALA A 60 -4.47 -11.63 1.92
C ALA A 60 -3.34 -10.57 1.83
N THR A 61 -2.12 -11.00 1.51
CA THR A 61 -0.90 -10.15 1.53
C THR A 61 -0.74 -9.23 0.32
N GLY A 62 -1.62 -9.34 -0.69
CA GLY A 62 -1.60 -8.49 -1.89
C GLY A 62 -0.43 -8.79 -2.83
N SER A 63 0.02 -7.75 -3.54
CA SER A 63 1.08 -7.78 -4.56
C SER A 63 1.95 -6.52 -4.48
N GLU A 64 3.11 -6.53 -5.12
CA GLU A 64 4.03 -5.40 -5.19
C GLU A 64 4.39 -5.05 -6.65
N VAL A 65 5.00 -3.87 -6.83
CA VAL A 65 5.44 -3.39 -8.15
C VAL A 65 6.54 -4.30 -8.68
N THR A 66 6.41 -4.76 -9.93
CA THR A 66 7.46 -5.55 -10.58
C THR A 66 8.66 -4.65 -10.93
N PRO A 67 9.87 -4.94 -10.41
CA PRO A 67 11.07 -4.18 -10.76
C PRO A 67 11.41 -4.33 -12.23
N PHE A 68 11.87 -3.26 -12.87
CA PHE A 68 12.35 -3.32 -14.26
C PHE A 68 13.86 -3.66 -14.27
N PRO A 69 14.29 -4.75 -14.94
CA PRO A 69 15.70 -5.12 -14.96
C PRO A 69 16.60 -3.98 -15.48
N GLY A 70 17.63 -3.63 -14.70
CA GLY A 70 18.58 -2.57 -15.06
C GLY A 70 18.10 -1.15 -14.75
N ILE A 71 16.90 -0.96 -14.20
CA ILE A 71 16.37 0.33 -13.77
C ILE A 71 16.02 0.26 -12.29
N GLN A 72 16.62 1.14 -11.49
CA GLN A 72 16.27 1.29 -10.08
C GLN A 72 15.23 2.40 -9.92
N ILE A 73 14.16 2.10 -9.19
CA ILE A 73 13.13 3.07 -8.82
C ILE A 73 13.67 3.85 -7.62
N ASP A 74 13.78 5.17 -7.75
CA ASP A 74 14.25 6.09 -6.70
C ASP A 74 13.10 6.86 -6.03
N GLU A 75 11.90 6.81 -6.59
CA GLU A 75 10.71 7.57 -6.18
C GLU A 75 10.90 9.11 -6.23
N GLU A 76 11.91 9.60 -6.95
CA GLU A 76 12.17 11.02 -7.21
C GLU A 76 12.07 11.34 -8.72
N THR A 77 12.82 10.62 -9.55
CA THR A 77 12.86 10.79 -11.01
C THR A 77 12.36 9.55 -11.75
N ILE A 78 12.67 8.37 -11.22
CA ILE A 78 12.18 7.07 -11.68
C ILE A 78 11.21 6.57 -10.61
N VAL A 79 9.93 6.77 -10.88
CA VAL A 79 8.86 6.55 -9.90
C VAL A 79 8.04 5.31 -10.23
N SER A 80 7.53 4.65 -9.20
CA SER A 80 6.45 3.68 -9.37
C SER A 80 5.09 4.40 -9.44
N SER A 81 4.00 3.65 -9.51
CA SER A 81 2.66 4.22 -9.35
C SER A 81 2.49 4.97 -8.01
N THR A 82 3.22 4.56 -6.97
CA THR A 82 3.18 5.20 -5.64
C THR A 82 3.80 6.60 -5.68
N GLY A 83 5.00 6.74 -6.26
CA GLY A 83 5.64 8.04 -6.44
C GLY A 83 4.90 8.93 -7.43
N ALA A 84 4.36 8.37 -8.52
CA ALA A 84 3.58 9.11 -9.50
C ALA A 84 2.33 9.78 -8.91
N LEU A 85 1.66 9.13 -7.94
CA LEU A 85 0.53 9.72 -7.21
C LEU A 85 0.94 10.82 -6.22
N SER A 86 2.24 11.05 -6.03
CA SER A 86 2.82 11.92 -5.00
C SER A 86 3.81 12.95 -5.56
N LEU A 87 3.77 13.20 -6.88
CA LEU A 87 4.62 14.19 -7.53
C LEU A 87 4.41 15.59 -6.93
N LYS A 88 5.53 16.29 -6.69
CA LYS A 88 5.53 17.65 -6.10
C LYS A 88 5.14 18.73 -7.12
N GLN A 89 5.38 18.46 -8.40
CA GLN A 89 5.10 19.37 -9.51
C GLN A 89 4.78 18.57 -10.78
N VAL A 90 4.16 19.24 -11.75
CA VAL A 90 3.92 18.68 -13.09
C VAL A 90 5.24 18.52 -13.81
N PRO A 91 5.61 17.33 -14.30
CA PRO A 91 6.79 17.17 -15.13
C PRO A 91 6.54 17.77 -16.52
N GLU A 92 7.54 18.46 -17.08
CA GLU A 92 7.47 18.98 -18.46
C GLU A 92 7.33 17.85 -19.49
N LYS A 93 8.00 16.72 -19.23
CA LYS A 93 7.91 15.49 -20.01
C LYS A 93 7.79 14.30 -19.08
N LEU A 94 6.85 13.42 -19.39
CA LEU A 94 6.62 12.17 -18.68
C LEU A 94 6.74 11.00 -19.67
N VAL A 95 7.55 10.00 -19.31
CA VAL A 95 7.65 8.73 -20.04
C VAL A 95 7.08 7.64 -19.15
N VAL A 96 6.23 6.79 -19.72
CA VAL A 96 5.64 5.65 -19.00
C VAL A 96 6.05 4.36 -19.66
N ILE A 97 6.63 3.46 -18.86
CA ILE A 97 7.04 2.12 -19.30
C ILE A 97 5.91 1.16 -18.95
N GLY A 98 5.15 0.75 -19.98
CA GLY A 98 4.00 -0.15 -19.85
C GLY A 98 2.67 0.56 -20.07
N ALA A 99 1.96 0.18 -21.13
CA ALA A 99 0.64 0.72 -21.51
C ALA A 99 -0.53 -0.04 -20.87
N GLY A 100 -0.34 -0.53 -19.64
CA GLY A 100 -1.40 -1.15 -18.85
C GLY A 100 -2.35 -0.11 -18.26
N VAL A 101 -3.43 -0.57 -17.61
CA VAL A 101 -4.47 0.28 -17.02
C VAL A 101 -3.89 1.38 -16.15
N ILE A 102 -3.04 1.03 -15.17
CA ILE A 102 -2.40 1.99 -14.25
C ILE A 102 -1.58 3.03 -15.03
N GLY A 103 -0.82 2.61 -16.04
CA GLY A 103 0.01 3.51 -16.83
C GLY A 103 -0.82 4.54 -17.59
N VAL A 104 -1.90 4.10 -18.23
CA VAL A 104 -2.81 4.99 -18.98
C VAL A 104 -3.56 5.94 -18.04
N GLU A 105 -4.12 5.43 -16.94
CA GLU A 105 -4.84 6.24 -15.95
C GLU A 105 -3.98 7.36 -15.36
N LEU A 106 -2.73 7.06 -15.00
CA LEU A 106 -1.83 8.06 -14.42
C LEU A 106 -1.37 9.11 -15.43
N THR A 107 -1.29 8.78 -16.72
CA THR A 107 -0.91 9.75 -17.77
C THR A 107 -2.03 10.70 -18.18
N ASP A 108 -3.29 10.29 -18.01
CA ASP A 108 -4.45 11.14 -18.31
C ASP A 108 -4.60 12.27 -17.27
N TYR A 109 -4.10 12.04 -16.05
CA TYR A 109 -4.03 13.05 -15.00
C TYR A 109 -2.90 14.06 -15.26
N ARG A 110 -3.17 15.04 -16.13
CA ARG A 110 -2.42 16.30 -16.11
C ARG A 110 -2.84 17.09 -14.87
N VAL A 111 -1.98 17.15 -13.86
CA VAL A 111 -2.12 18.15 -12.80
C VAL A 111 -2.02 19.52 -13.49
N PRO A 112 -2.99 20.45 -13.33
CA PRO A 112 -2.87 21.80 -13.86
C PRO A 112 -1.79 22.60 -13.11
#